data_AF-A0A090LK58-F1
#
_entry.id   AF-A0A090LK58-F1
#
_cell.length_a   1.000
_cell.length_b   1.000
_cell.length_c   1.000
_cell.angle_alpha   90.00
_cell.angle_beta   90.00
_cell.angle_gamma   90.00
#
_symmetry.space_group_name_H-M   'P 1'
#
loop_
_entity.id
_entity.type
_entity.pdbx_description
1 polymer ?
#
loop_
_entity_poly.entity_id
_entity_poly.type
_entity_poly.pdbx_seq_one_letter_code
_entity_poly.pdbx_strand_id
1 'polypeptide(L)'
;MHIVLLFIGRFPKWNIFPEFYKNAHFLAKLLYVVVFGCFSTIVCVCFFISLNRYIATTNPLTYKRFFSKKNILKMIISILLLSSLIGLGKVFFNPCMVPRDIGGYFAVVRSKTVAYYDLSYTFLIYLPLFLLSLYFNFSTIYYLKKMNKKKKVLQKNKTLYLYGFAYIIVFNILIAYHTIVIVAEFSQNINISNLLIMINIYATDSMTIGLFYFMIFIR
;
A
#
# COMPACT_ATOMS: atom_id res chain seq x y z
N MET A 1 8.97 8.13 3.97
CA MET A 1 8.01 8.40 2.88
C MET A 1 7.68 9.90 2.77
N HIS A 2 7.09 10.53 3.78
CA HIS A 2 6.62 11.93 3.70
C HIS A 2 7.72 12.96 3.33
N ILE A 3 8.93 12.83 3.88
CA ILE A 3 10.05 13.74 3.54
C ILE A 3 10.44 13.63 2.07
N VAL A 4 10.56 12.39 1.55
CA VAL A 4 10.88 12.13 0.14
C VAL A 4 9.77 12.65 -0.77
N LEU A 5 8.49 12.40 -0.42
CA LEU A 5 7.34 12.91 -1.17
C LEU A 5 7.23 14.43 -1.13
N LEU A 6 7.60 15.06 -0.03
CA LEU A 6 7.62 16.52 0.08
C LEU A 6 8.71 17.09 -0.84
N PHE A 7 9.94 16.60 -0.70
CA PHE A 7 11.10 17.13 -1.41
C PHE A 7 11.12 16.77 -2.89
N ILE A 8 10.62 15.60 -3.28
CA ILE A 8 10.69 15.12 -4.67
C ILE A 8 9.32 15.14 -5.37
N GLY A 9 8.23 15.09 -4.60
CA GLY A 9 6.87 15.11 -5.14
C GLY A 9 6.20 16.49 -5.11
N ARG A 10 6.41 17.29 -4.06
CA ARG A 10 5.70 18.58 -3.88
C ARG A 10 6.55 19.80 -4.24
N PHE A 11 7.77 19.91 -3.76
CA PHE A 11 8.67 21.04 -4.07
C PHE A 11 8.83 21.30 -5.57
N PRO A 12 9.09 20.28 -6.43
CA PRO A 12 9.14 20.51 -7.87
C PRO A 12 7.80 21.00 -8.44
N LYS A 13 6.65 20.54 -7.92
CA LYS A 13 5.32 21.02 -8.34
C LYS A 13 5.02 22.45 -7.90
N TRP A 14 5.60 22.89 -6.79
CA TRP A 14 5.51 24.28 -6.29
C TRP A 14 6.55 25.21 -6.91
N ASN A 15 7.30 24.72 -7.91
CA ASN A 15 8.35 25.47 -8.57
C ASN A 15 9.44 25.99 -7.60
N ILE A 16 9.66 25.27 -6.50
CA ILE A 16 10.75 25.54 -5.57
C ILE A 16 12.01 24.88 -6.15
N PHE A 17 13.11 25.63 -6.31
CA PHE A 17 14.37 25.16 -6.95
C PHE A 17 14.23 24.58 -8.38
N PRO A 18 13.62 25.28 -9.35
CA PRO A 18 13.33 24.73 -10.67
C PRO A 18 14.56 24.24 -11.44
N GLU A 19 15.68 24.95 -11.34
CA GLU A 19 16.94 24.56 -12.00
C GLU A 19 17.51 23.24 -11.47
N PHE A 20 17.29 22.95 -10.19
CA PHE A 20 17.71 21.67 -9.60
C PHE A 20 16.89 20.52 -10.19
N TYR A 21 15.57 20.67 -10.31
CA TYR A 21 14.70 19.59 -10.79
C TYR A 21 14.73 19.38 -12.31
N LYS A 22 15.12 20.40 -13.08
CA LYS A 22 15.24 20.35 -14.55
C LYS A 22 16.14 19.21 -15.04
N ASN A 23 17.28 19.01 -14.36
CA ASN A 23 18.29 18.02 -14.78
C ASN A 23 18.34 16.79 -13.86
N ALA A 24 17.52 16.73 -12.82
CA ALA A 24 17.59 15.70 -11.80
C ALA A 24 16.71 14.47 -12.13
N HIS A 25 16.98 13.80 -13.25
CA HIS A 25 16.26 12.57 -13.64
C HIS A 25 16.38 11.44 -12.60
N PHE A 26 17.47 11.40 -11.84
CA PHE A 26 17.63 10.42 -10.75
C PHE A 26 16.57 10.58 -9.65
N LEU A 27 16.03 11.80 -9.44
CA LEU A 27 14.97 12.03 -8.47
C LEU A 27 13.66 11.38 -8.90
N ALA A 28 13.34 11.37 -10.20
CA ALA A 28 12.17 10.66 -10.71
C ALA A 28 12.31 9.14 -10.46
N LYS A 29 13.49 8.57 -10.68
CA LYS A 29 13.80 7.16 -10.35
C LYS A 29 13.60 6.90 -8.85
N LEU A 30 14.19 7.73 -7.99
CA LEU A 30 14.06 7.60 -6.54
C LEU A 30 12.60 7.71 -6.08
N LEU A 31 11.84 8.65 -6.64
CA LEU A 31 10.42 8.83 -6.32
C LEU A 31 9.62 7.56 -6.65
N TYR A 32 9.79 7.00 -7.84
CA TYR A 32 9.09 5.77 -8.23
C TYR A 32 9.49 4.59 -7.33
N VAL A 33 10.79 4.40 -7.05
CA VAL A 33 11.25 3.33 -6.14
C VAL A 33 10.57 3.45 -4.77
N VAL A 34 10.53 4.66 -4.21
CA VAL A 34 9.95 4.89 -2.88
C VAL A 34 8.43 4.73 -2.91
N VAL A 35 7.73 5.30 -3.89
CA VAL A 35 6.26 5.23 -3.99
C VAL A 35 5.79 3.79 -4.16
N PHE A 36 6.32 3.08 -5.15
CA PHE A 36 5.88 1.71 -5.44
C PHE A 36 6.40 0.72 -4.41
N GLY A 37 7.60 0.92 -3.86
CA GLY A 37 8.12 0.12 -2.74
C GLY A 37 7.30 0.29 -1.46
N CYS A 38 6.93 1.52 -1.10
CA CYS A 38 6.04 1.77 0.05
C CYS A 38 4.65 1.15 -0.17
N PHE A 39 4.07 1.31 -1.36
CA PHE A 39 2.80 0.68 -1.70
C PHE A 39 2.86 -0.84 -1.54
N SER A 40 3.88 -1.49 -2.12
CA SER A 40 4.13 -2.93 -2.00
C SER A 40 4.23 -3.37 -0.54
N THR A 41 4.96 -2.57 0.27
CA THR A 41 5.16 -2.83 1.70
C THR A 41 3.82 -2.85 2.42
N ILE A 42 2.96 -1.87 2.12
CA ILE A 42 1.63 -1.76 2.73
C ILE A 42 0.79 -2.97 2.36
N VAL A 43 0.70 -3.36 1.09
CA VAL A 43 -0.07 -4.54 0.67
C VAL A 43 0.39 -5.80 1.43
N CYS A 44 1.69 -6.01 1.56
CA CYS A 44 2.22 -7.18 2.27
C CYS A 44 1.95 -7.11 3.79
N VAL A 45 2.19 -5.95 4.42
CA VAL A 45 1.89 -5.72 5.85
C VAL A 45 0.41 -5.95 6.13
N CYS A 46 -0.45 -5.46 5.25
CA CYS A 46 -1.88 -5.67 5.30
C CYS A 46 -2.19 -7.17 5.35
N PHE A 47 -1.67 -7.95 4.40
CA PHE A 47 -1.83 -9.40 4.40
C PHE A 47 -1.39 -10.03 5.73
N PHE A 48 -0.20 -9.70 6.24
CA PHE A 48 0.28 -10.28 7.50
C PHE A 48 -0.56 -9.88 8.72
N ILE A 49 -1.12 -8.66 8.76
CA ILE A 49 -2.05 -8.24 9.82
C ILE A 49 -3.34 -9.08 9.77
N SER A 50 -3.88 -9.33 8.57
CA SER A 50 -5.08 -10.17 8.42
C SER A 50 -4.81 -11.62 8.86
N LEU A 51 -3.67 -12.19 8.44
CA LEU A 51 -3.21 -13.53 8.82
C LEU A 51 -2.99 -13.63 10.34
N ASN A 52 -2.37 -12.61 10.94
CA ASN A 52 -2.15 -12.53 12.38
C ASN A 52 -3.47 -12.64 13.15
N ARG A 53 -4.44 -11.77 12.83
CA ARG A 53 -5.75 -11.78 13.47
C ARG A 53 -6.47 -13.11 13.27
N TYR A 54 -6.36 -13.71 12.09
CA TYR A 54 -6.95 -15.01 11.79
C TYR A 54 -6.37 -16.12 12.67
N ILE A 55 -5.05 -16.25 12.75
CA ILE A 55 -4.39 -17.28 13.57
C ILE A 55 -4.67 -17.03 15.05
N ALA A 56 -4.59 -15.78 15.51
CA ALA A 56 -4.88 -15.43 16.91
C ALA A 56 -6.31 -15.82 17.33
N THR A 57 -7.27 -15.74 16.41
CA THR A 57 -8.68 -16.05 16.66
C THR A 57 -8.98 -17.54 16.54
N THR A 58 -8.45 -18.21 15.50
CA THR A 58 -8.79 -19.59 15.17
C THR A 58 -7.91 -20.61 15.87
N ASN A 59 -6.61 -20.31 16.03
CA ASN A 59 -5.61 -21.25 16.54
C ASN A 59 -4.70 -20.57 17.59
N PRO A 60 -5.24 -20.17 18.76
CA PRO A 60 -4.48 -19.42 19.76
C PRO A 60 -3.27 -20.19 20.32
N LEU A 61 -3.30 -21.52 20.31
CA LEU A 61 -2.20 -22.37 20.79
C LEU A 61 -0.98 -22.30 19.86
N THR A 62 -1.19 -22.22 18.54
CA THR A 62 -0.09 -22.15 17.56
C THR A 62 0.38 -20.72 17.31
N TYR A 63 -0.41 -19.72 17.71
CA TYR A 63 -0.12 -18.29 17.54
C TYR A 63 1.29 -17.90 18.01
N LYS A 64 1.66 -18.27 19.25
CA LYS A 64 2.98 -17.91 19.82
C LYS A 64 4.15 -18.53 19.04
N ARG A 65 3.95 -19.73 18.48
CA ARG A 65 4.96 -20.42 17.65
C ARG A 65 5.08 -19.74 16.29
N PHE A 66 3.95 -19.43 15.65
CA PHE A 66 3.92 -18.81 14.33
C PHE A 66 4.47 -17.38 14.36
N PHE A 67 3.98 -16.55 15.28
CA PHE A 67 4.42 -15.15 15.48
C PHE A 67 5.47 -15.01 16.58
N SER A 68 6.47 -15.90 16.59
CA SER A 68 7.65 -15.73 17.43
C SER A 68 8.50 -14.55 16.94
N LYS A 69 9.31 -13.93 17.82
CA LYS A 69 10.18 -12.80 17.46
C LYS A 69 11.05 -13.09 16.21
N LYS A 70 11.62 -14.30 16.14
CA LYS A 70 12.44 -14.74 14.99
C LYS A 70 11.63 -14.82 13.70
N ASN A 71 10.41 -15.32 13.74
CA ASN A 71 9.54 -15.42 12.56
C ASN A 71 9.02 -14.06 12.10
N ILE A 72 8.66 -13.18 13.04
CA ILE A 72 8.26 -11.80 12.72
C ILE A 72 9.41 -11.08 12.02
N LEU A 73 10.65 -11.22 12.50
CA LEU A 73 11.81 -10.62 11.84
C LEU A 73 11.99 -11.15 10.40
N LYS A 74 11.87 -12.46 10.18
CA LYS A 74 11.92 -13.06 8.84
C LYS A 74 10.81 -12.52 7.93
N MET A 75 9.59 -12.37 8.46
CA MET A 75 8.47 -11.77 7.73
C MET A 75 8.79 -10.33 7.33
N ILE A 76 9.24 -9.49 8.26
CA ILE A 76 9.61 -8.09 7.96
C ILE A 76 10.69 -8.02 6.88
N ILE A 77 11.75 -8.82 6.99
CA ILE A 77 12.82 -8.86 5.98
C ILE A 77 12.26 -9.28 4.62
N SER A 78 11.41 -10.31 4.55
CA SER A 78 10.79 -10.74 3.29
C SER A 78 9.92 -9.65 2.66
N ILE A 79 9.15 -8.91 3.46
CA ILE A 79 8.34 -7.78 2.99
C ILE A 79 9.23 -6.71 2.38
N LEU A 80 10.30 -6.31 3.09
CA LEU A 80 11.21 -5.27 2.63
C LEU A 80 11.93 -5.67 1.35
N LEU A 81 12.39 -6.92 1.25
CA LEU A 81 13.05 -7.45 0.05
C LEU A 81 12.09 -7.45 -1.14
N LEU A 82 10.91 -8.05 -1.00
CA LEU A 82 9.92 -8.13 -2.07
C LEU A 82 9.49 -6.72 -2.54
N SER A 83 9.23 -5.83 -1.59
CA SER A 83 8.81 -4.46 -1.88
C SER A 83 9.90 -3.63 -2.54
N SER A 84 11.16 -3.81 -2.12
CA SER A 84 12.30 -3.15 -2.75
C SER A 84 12.52 -3.66 -4.17
N LEU A 85 12.34 -4.96 -4.42
CA LEU A 85 12.44 -5.53 -5.76
C LEU A 85 11.38 -4.94 -6.72
N ILE A 86 10.13 -4.82 -6.27
CA ILE A 86 9.06 -4.20 -7.08
C ILE A 86 9.37 -2.72 -7.35
N GLY A 87 9.80 -1.98 -6.33
CA GLY A 87 10.19 -0.57 -6.48
C GLY A 87 11.38 -0.38 -7.43
N LEU A 88 12.43 -1.19 -7.29
CA LEU A 88 13.61 -1.15 -8.14
C LEU A 88 13.30 -1.52 -9.59
N GLY A 89 12.36 -2.42 -9.84
CA GLY A 89 11.93 -2.77 -11.19
C GLY A 89 11.42 -1.57 -11.99
N LYS A 90 10.79 -0.59 -11.34
CA LYS A 90 10.33 0.65 -12.01
C LYS A 90 11.48 1.50 -12.57
N VAL A 91 12.71 1.36 -12.06
CA VAL A 91 13.88 2.13 -12.52
C VAL A 91 14.22 1.82 -13.98
N PHE A 92 14.00 0.58 -14.42
CA PHE A 92 14.31 0.12 -15.78
C PHE A 92 13.42 0.77 -16.86
N PHE A 93 12.32 1.42 -16.47
CA PHE A 93 11.43 2.13 -17.39
C PHE A 93 11.80 3.61 -17.59
N ASN A 94 12.97 4.04 -17.11
CA ASN A 94 13.52 5.39 -17.27
C ASN A 94 12.53 6.51 -16.91
N PRO A 95 12.02 6.56 -15.66
CA PRO A 95 11.23 7.70 -15.20
C PRO A 95 12.05 9.00 -15.28
N CYS A 96 11.40 10.09 -15.69
CA CYS A 96 12.03 11.41 -15.84
C CYS A 96 11.14 12.53 -15.30
N MET A 97 11.75 13.65 -14.90
CA MET A 97 11.04 14.88 -14.55
C MET A 97 10.68 15.64 -15.83
N VAL A 98 9.42 16.05 -15.96
CA VAL A 98 8.89 16.80 -17.10
C VAL A 98 8.28 18.11 -16.57
N PRO A 99 8.48 19.25 -17.26
CA PRO A 99 7.85 20.51 -16.87
C PRO A 99 6.32 20.45 -17.04
N ARG A 100 5.59 21.20 -16.22
CA ARG A 100 4.14 21.38 -16.33
C ARG A 100 3.83 22.75 -16.94
N ASP A 101 2.72 22.83 -17.68
CA ASP A 101 2.23 24.07 -18.31
C ASP A 101 2.01 25.23 -17.32
N ILE A 102 1.66 24.92 -16.07
CA ILE A 102 1.39 25.90 -14.99
C ILE A 102 2.67 26.18 -14.15
N GLY A 103 3.84 25.76 -14.63
CA GLY A 103 5.11 25.83 -13.90
C GLY A 103 5.38 24.61 -13.00
N GLY A 104 6.65 24.42 -12.66
CA GLY A 104 7.14 23.29 -11.89
C GLY A 104 7.36 22.01 -12.71
N TYR A 105 7.71 20.92 -12.02
CA TYR A 105 8.08 19.62 -12.60
C TYR A 105 7.31 18.46 -11.96
N PHE A 106 7.13 17.38 -12.71
CA PHE A 106 6.56 16.13 -12.21
C PHE A 106 7.19 14.92 -12.86
N ALA A 107 7.20 13.79 -12.15
CA ALA A 107 7.80 12.55 -12.62
C ALA A 107 6.83 11.77 -13.53
N VAL A 108 7.35 11.27 -14.65
CA VAL A 108 6.59 10.49 -15.66
C VAL A 108 7.42 9.33 -16.15
N VAL A 109 6.75 8.23 -16.47
CA VAL A 109 7.29 7.14 -17.30
C VAL A 109 6.62 7.20 -18.66
N ARG A 110 7.40 7.34 -19.74
CA ARG A 110 6.86 7.48 -21.11
C ARG A 110 6.53 6.14 -21.77
N SER A 111 7.09 5.04 -21.28
CA SER A 111 6.91 3.72 -21.91
C SER A 111 5.60 3.07 -21.50
N LYS A 112 4.82 2.57 -22.48
CA LYS A 112 3.66 1.69 -22.22
C LYS A 112 4.05 0.36 -21.56
N THR A 113 5.32 -0.05 -21.69
CA THR A 113 5.80 -1.31 -21.11
C THR A 113 5.71 -1.35 -19.58
N VAL A 114 5.66 -0.17 -18.95
CA VAL A 114 5.49 -0.05 -17.50
C VAL A 114 4.14 -0.59 -17.02
N ALA A 115 3.09 -0.46 -17.84
CA ALA A 115 1.76 -0.96 -17.50
C ALA A 115 1.72 -2.49 -17.46
N TYR A 116 2.44 -3.18 -18.35
CA TYR A 116 2.57 -4.63 -18.32
C TYR A 116 3.36 -5.11 -17.10
N TYR A 117 4.40 -4.37 -16.70
CA TYR A 117 5.10 -4.63 -15.45
C TYR A 117 4.16 -4.50 -14.25
N ASP A 118 3.32 -3.46 -14.22
CA ASP A 118 2.35 -3.26 -13.16
C ASP A 118 1.29 -4.34 -13.11
N LEU A 119 0.75 -4.75 -14.26
CA LEU A 119 -0.16 -5.88 -14.34
C LEU A 119 0.49 -7.16 -13.80
N SER A 120 1.76 -7.41 -14.13
CA SER A 120 2.45 -8.66 -13.75
C SER A 120 2.49 -8.87 -12.24
N TYR A 121 3.01 -7.92 -11.46
CA TYR A 121 3.04 -8.08 -10.00
C TYR A 121 1.65 -7.90 -9.38
N THR A 122 0.74 -7.17 -10.03
CA THR A 122 -0.63 -7.05 -9.56
C THR A 122 -1.35 -8.40 -9.57
N PHE A 123 -1.26 -9.14 -10.68
CA PHE A 123 -1.90 -10.46 -10.79
C PHE A 123 -1.13 -11.55 -10.05
N LEU A 124 0.21 -11.54 -10.09
CA LEU A 124 1.02 -12.60 -9.49
C LEU A 124 1.16 -12.45 -7.97
N ILE A 125 1.10 -11.23 -7.44
CA ILE A 125 1.40 -10.95 -6.03
C ILE A 125 0.20 -10.28 -5.35
N TYR A 126 -0.23 -9.10 -5.81
CA TYR A 126 -1.19 -8.30 -5.05
C TYR A 126 -2.58 -8.93 -5.00
N LEU A 127 -3.08 -9.46 -6.11
CA LEU A 127 -4.39 -10.07 -6.19
C LEU A 127 -4.48 -11.33 -5.30
N PRO A 128 -3.52 -12.28 -5.33
CA PRO A 128 -3.51 -13.40 -4.39
C PRO A 128 -3.44 -12.95 -2.92
N LEU A 129 -2.57 -12.01 -2.58
CA LEU A 129 -2.47 -11.47 -1.22
C LEU A 129 -3.78 -10.81 -0.79
N PHE A 130 -4.44 -10.07 -1.69
CA PHE A 130 -5.71 -9.44 -1.44
C PHE A 130 -6.82 -10.45 -1.16
N LEU A 131 -6.98 -11.46 -2.02
CA LEU A 131 -7.99 -12.51 -1.86
C LEU A 131 -7.79 -13.30 -0.56
N LEU A 132 -6.55 -13.66 -0.24
CA LEU A 132 -6.23 -14.32 1.02
C LEU A 132 -6.53 -13.42 2.22
N SER A 133 -6.24 -12.13 2.13
CA SER A 133 -6.53 -11.18 3.21
C SER A 133 -8.03 -11.03 3.44
N LEU A 134 -8.84 -10.99 2.38
CA LEU A 134 -10.30 -11.00 2.49
C LEU A 134 -10.77 -12.28 3.17
N TYR A 135 -10.30 -13.44 2.72
CA TYR A 135 -10.62 -14.72 3.31
C TYR A 135 -10.30 -14.76 4.82
N PHE A 136 -9.11 -14.31 5.22
CA PHE A 136 -8.72 -14.28 6.63
C PHE A 136 -9.59 -13.34 7.46
N ASN A 137 -9.89 -12.13 6.95
CA ASN A 137 -10.74 -11.19 7.66
C ASN A 137 -12.18 -11.69 7.82
N PHE A 138 -12.79 -12.24 6.75
CA PHE A 138 -14.13 -12.84 6.83
C PHE A 138 -14.15 -14.03 7.79
N SER A 139 -13.14 -14.89 7.74
CA SER A 139 -13.00 -16.02 8.64
C SER A 139 -12.88 -15.58 10.10
N THR A 140 -12.03 -14.59 10.40
CA THR A 140 -11.93 -13.99 11.73
C THR A 140 -13.28 -13.50 12.23
N ILE A 141 -14.00 -12.72 11.41
CA ILE A 141 -15.32 -12.21 11.75
C ILE A 141 -16.31 -13.34 12.04
N TYR A 142 -16.33 -14.37 11.19
CA TYR A 142 -17.20 -15.54 11.34
C TYR A 142 -16.93 -16.30 12.65
N TYR A 143 -15.65 -16.59 12.94
CA TYR A 143 -15.25 -17.28 14.17
C TYR A 143 -15.59 -16.48 15.42
N LEU A 144 -15.38 -15.16 15.42
CA LEU A 144 -15.75 -14.29 16.54
C LEU A 144 -17.27 -14.29 16.79
N LYS A 145 -18.08 -14.22 15.73
CA LYS A 145 -19.55 -14.33 15.84
C LYS A 145 -19.96 -15.67 16.46
N LYS A 146 -19.34 -16.78 16.03
CA LYS A 146 -19.59 -18.13 16.57
C LYS A 146 -19.21 -18.24 18.05
N MET A 147 -18.07 -17.66 18.47
CA MET A 147 -17.64 -17.65 19.87
C MET A 147 -18.52 -16.78 20.76
N ASN A 148 -18.95 -15.60 20.27
CA ASN A 148 -19.83 -14.69 21.02
C ASN A 148 -21.18 -15.32 21.37
N LYS A 149 -21.77 -16.07 20.43
CA LYS A 149 -23.01 -16.82 20.68
C LYS A 149 -22.86 -17.84 21.83
N LYS A 150 -21.66 -18.41 22.01
CA LYS A 150 -21.42 -19.43 23.04
C LYS A 150 -21.07 -18.87 24.42
N LYS A 151 -20.42 -17.70 24.52
CA LYS A 151 -19.81 -17.24 25.78
C LYS A 151 -20.38 -15.95 26.38
N LYS A 152 -21.36 -15.27 25.77
CA LYS A 152 -21.90 -13.96 26.23
C LYS A 152 -20.84 -12.86 26.51
N VAL A 153 -19.58 -13.04 26.07
CA VAL A 153 -18.50 -12.03 26.21
C VAL A 153 -18.60 -11.05 25.04
N LEU A 154 -19.58 -10.15 25.08
CA LEU A 154 -19.94 -9.32 23.93
C LEU A 154 -19.00 -8.10 23.74
N GLN A 155 -18.51 -7.50 24.83
CA GLN A 155 -17.83 -6.19 24.77
C GLN A 155 -16.41 -6.26 24.17
N LYS A 156 -15.59 -7.24 24.56
CA LYS A 156 -14.17 -7.32 24.14
C LYS A 156 -13.98 -7.63 22.64
N ASN A 157 -15.02 -8.15 21.98
CA ASN A 157 -14.95 -8.58 20.57
C ASN A 157 -15.52 -7.54 19.58
N LYS A 158 -16.20 -6.49 20.05
CA LYS A 158 -16.75 -5.42 19.17
C LYS A 158 -15.65 -4.61 18.50
N THR A 159 -14.60 -4.23 19.24
CA THR A 159 -13.45 -3.48 18.73
C THR A 159 -12.75 -4.23 17.60
N LEU A 160 -12.50 -5.54 17.78
CA LEU A 160 -11.82 -6.34 16.76
C LEU A 160 -12.68 -6.53 15.50
N TYR A 161 -14.00 -6.61 15.66
CA TYR A 161 -14.95 -6.68 14.56
C TYR A 161 -14.99 -5.38 13.74
N LEU A 162 -15.13 -4.23 14.41
CA LEU A 162 -15.13 -2.92 13.77
C LEU A 162 -13.82 -2.66 13.03
N TYR A 163 -12.68 -3.00 13.66
CA TYR A 163 -11.37 -2.90 13.03
C TYR A 163 -11.21 -3.84 11.82
N GLY A 164 -11.75 -5.06 11.88
CA GLY A 164 -11.81 -5.98 10.73
C GLY A 164 -12.58 -5.39 9.55
N PHE A 165 -13.73 -4.78 9.82
CA PHE A 165 -14.57 -4.17 8.80
C PHE A 165 -13.95 -2.92 8.17
N ALA A 166 -13.47 -1.98 8.99
CA ALA A 166 -12.77 -0.77 8.52
C ALA A 166 -11.55 -1.13 7.67
N TYR A 167 -10.79 -2.13 8.10
CA TYR A 167 -9.66 -2.65 7.35
C TYR A 167 -10.07 -3.14 5.94
N ILE A 168 -11.18 -3.90 5.82
CA ILE A 168 -11.66 -4.37 4.51
C ILE A 168 -11.97 -3.18 3.60
N ILE A 169 -12.67 -2.15 4.12
CA ILE A 169 -13.01 -0.96 3.34
C ILE A 169 -11.76 -0.26 2.82
N VAL A 170 -10.82 0.07 3.71
CA VAL A 170 -9.63 0.83 3.33
C VAL A 170 -8.73 0.03 2.38
N PHE A 171 -8.65 -1.29 2.56
CA PHE A 171 -7.89 -2.14 1.67
C PHE A 171 -8.51 -2.26 0.27
N ASN A 172 -9.85 -2.25 0.15
CA ASN A 172 -10.53 -2.15 -1.14
C ASN A 172 -10.26 -0.81 -1.83
N ILE A 173 -10.27 0.30 -1.09
CA ILE A 173 -9.92 1.62 -1.63
C ILE A 173 -8.49 1.60 -2.19
N LEU A 174 -7.54 0.98 -1.48
CA LEU A 174 -6.15 0.88 -1.92
C LEU A 174 -6.00 0.09 -3.22
N ILE A 175 -6.71 -1.04 -3.36
CA ILE A 175 -6.69 -1.85 -4.59
C ILE A 175 -7.39 -1.12 -5.74
N ALA A 176 -8.54 -0.49 -5.49
CA ALA A 176 -9.23 0.31 -6.50
C ALA A 176 -8.39 1.47 -6.99
N TYR A 177 -7.66 2.14 -6.10
CA TYR A 177 -6.68 3.16 -6.48
C TYR A 177 -5.61 2.58 -7.41
N HIS A 178 -5.04 1.43 -7.07
CA HIS A 178 -3.99 0.79 -7.86
C HIS A 178 -4.46 0.33 -9.23
N THR A 179 -5.68 -0.19 -9.36
CA THR A 179 -6.25 -0.54 -10.66
C THR A 179 -6.45 0.70 -11.53
N ILE A 180 -6.86 1.84 -10.96
CA ILE A 180 -6.97 3.10 -11.70
C ILE A 180 -5.59 3.58 -12.17
N VAL A 181 -4.53 3.41 -11.37
CA VAL A 181 -3.13 3.70 -11.78
C VAL A 181 -2.74 2.91 -13.02
N ILE A 182 -3.01 1.61 -13.03
CA ILE A 182 -2.71 0.75 -14.18
C ILE A 182 -3.46 1.24 -15.43
N VAL A 183 -4.76 1.52 -15.31
CA VAL A 183 -5.58 2.04 -16.42
C VAL A 183 -5.03 3.37 -16.93
N ALA A 184 -4.60 4.25 -16.03
CA ALA A 184 -4.01 5.53 -16.40
C ALA A 184 -2.69 5.35 -17.16
N GLU A 185 -1.82 4.43 -16.72
CA GLU A 185 -0.58 4.09 -17.42
C GLU A 185 -0.85 3.55 -18.84
N PHE A 186 -1.90 2.74 -19.03
CA PHE A 186 -2.33 2.28 -20.36
C PHE A 186 -2.82 3.42 -21.26
N SER A 187 -3.60 4.34 -20.69
CA SER A 187 -4.14 5.48 -21.43
C SER A 187 -3.08 6.51 -21.82
N GLN A 188 -1.88 6.46 -21.21
CA GLN A 188 -0.83 7.48 -21.31
C GLN A 188 -1.32 8.91 -21.01
N ASN A 189 -2.43 9.04 -20.29
CA ASN A 189 -3.00 10.34 -19.96
C ASN A 189 -2.25 10.95 -18.77
N ILE A 190 -1.35 11.87 -19.10
CA ILE A 190 -0.46 12.57 -18.18
C ILE A 190 -1.24 13.25 -17.02
N ASN A 191 -2.39 13.85 -17.33
CA ASN A 191 -3.21 14.54 -16.34
C ASN A 191 -3.78 13.57 -15.29
N ILE A 192 -4.23 12.40 -15.74
CA ILE A 192 -4.75 11.34 -14.86
C ILE A 192 -3.62 10.79 -14.00
N SER A 193 -2.46 10.44 -14.59
CA SER A 193 -1.32 9.92 -13.82
C SER A 193 -0.88 10.88 -12.72
N ASN A 194 -0.87 12.18 -13.00
CA ASN A 194 -0.51 13.19 -12.02
C ASN A 194 -1.56 13.37 -10.90
N LEU A 195 -2.85 13.33 -11.23
CA LEU A 195 -3.92 13.30 -10.24
C LEU A 195 -3.78 12.09 -9.30
N LEU A 196 -3.46 10.93 -9.86
CA LEU A 196 -3.30 9.69 -9.09
C LEU A 196 -2.12 9.73 -8.14
N ILE A 197 -0.98 10.32 -8.54
CA ILE A 197 0.15 10.53 -7.61
C ILE A 197 -0.28 11.38 -6.39
N MET A 198 -1.20 12.34 -6.57
CA MET A 198 -1.74 13.13 -5.45
C MET A 198 -2.67 12.30 -4.57
N ILE A 199 -3.57 11.54 -5.17
CA ILE A 199 -4.50 10.65 -4.46
C ILE A 199 -3.75 9.55 -3.70
N ASN A 200 -2.61 9.09 -4.21
CA ASN A 200 -1.78 8.06 -3.60
C ASN A 200 -1.46 8.37 -2.14
N ILE A 201 -1.12 9.63 -1.85
CA ILE A 201 -0.76 10.06 -0.51
C ILE A 201 -1.94 9.83 0.43
N TYR A 202 -3.13 10.26 0.03
CA TYR A 202 -4.35 10.09 0.83
C TYR A 202 -4.76 8.62 0.96
N ALA A 203 -4.64 7.82 -0.11
CA ALA A 203 -4.92 6.38 -0.06
C ALA A 203 -3.97 5.66 0.91
N THR A 204 -2.68 5.97 0.82
CA THR A 204 -1.62 5.43 1.67
C THR A 204 -1.79 5.85 3.13
N ASP A 205 -2.09 7.12 3.37
CA ASP A 205 -2.31 7.67 4.71
C ASP A 205 -3.58 7.11 5.34
N SER A 206 -4.64 6.88 4.55
CA SER A 206 -5.87 6.24 5.05
C SER A 206 -5.61 4.82 5.57
N MET A 207 -4.72 4.06 4.90
CA MET A 207 -4.38 2.69 5.33
C MET A 207 -3.45 2.66 6.54
N THR A 208 -2.58 3.64 6.68
CA THR A 208 -1.61 3.69 7.76
C THR A 208 -2.14 4.48 8.95
N ILE A 209 -2.16 5.80 8.81
CA ILE A 209 -2.57 6.77 9.82
C ILE A 209 -4.07 6.64 10.10
N GLY A 210 -4.90 6.47 9.08
CA GLY A 210 -6.35 6.35 9.21
C GLY A 210 -6.76 5.13 10.05
N LEU A 211 -6.23 3.94 9.74
CA LEU A 211 -6.50 2.73 10.53
C LEU A 211 -5.93 2.82 11.95
N PHE A 212 -4.79 3.49 12.13
CA PHE A 212 -4.22 3.72 13.46
C PHE A 212 -5.12 4.59 14.34
N TYR A 213 -5.56 5.75 13.84
CA TYR A 213 -6.48 6.62 14.58
C TYR A 213 -7.84 5.94 14.79
N PHE A 214 -8.35 5.24 13.78
CA PHE A 214 -9.59 4.47 13.92
C PHE A 214 -9.48 3.50 15.10
N MET A 215 -8.37 2.77 15.22
CA MET A 215 -8.11 1.85 16.33
C MET A 215 -8.11 2.55 17.71
N ILE A 216 -7.57 3.77 17.80
CA ILE A 216 -7.57 4.55 19.05
C ILE A 216 -9.01 4.95 19.44
N PHE A 217 -9.82 5.42 18.48
CA PHE A 217 -11.18 5.89 18.77
C PHE A 217 -12.16 4.78 19.12
N ILE A 218 -11.97 3.57 18.62
CA ILE A 218 -12.85 2.41 18.91
C ILE A 218 -12.48 1.65 20.19
N ARG A 219 -11.38 2.04 20.86
CA ARG A 219 -10.87 1.41 22.08
C ARG A 219 -11.40 2.13 23.32
#